data_AF-G8QYE3-F1
#
_entry.id   AF-G8QYE3-F1
#
_cell.length_a   1.000
_cell.length_b   1.000
_cell.length_c   1.000
_cell.angle_alpha   90.00
_cell.angle_beta   90.00
_cell.angle_gamma   90.00
#
_symmetry.space_group_name_H-M   'P 1'
#
loop_
_entity.id
_entity.type
_entity.pdbx_description
1 polymer ?
#
loop_
_entity_poly.entity_id
_entity_poly.type
_entity_poly.pdbx_seq_one_letter_code
_entity_poly.pdbx_strand_id
1 'polypeptide(L)'
;MNYFFDQHFHVMTLEHPNLLSFMSAIKDGIPDMLTSGALSPSYILNNKNLKPSQMLTKVMNTLTSFEQPIGMTFAMMEDDLLGKFQTHGKLEDYPPLPYIRDGKMHMRSASYDKMAMCPLLMDFSQGSSQIEDLYYPSHKLEKILKYADDTLEGIEWYHQNHNEGLFEFFPFIGINPPVHSAEFIHDLLERYVAKTKKRKGKKQFFGIKFYPPLGYNPWPSDDEEREKVCMIYDFCTKYDLPVITHCDDQGFRGISPKEAWMFTSPASFKPVLDHYPTLRLDFAHYGWQYNQLQKNPINRISAAANRIPDSPWFYELVELMHLFPNVYADVSFSGTNPDFYVQLYNYIKSQSREKADTILKRTIFGTDFCVNLFKVESYTSYYRLFEQSPFSDAEIDLFVQTNPMKFMGLPQ
;
A
#
# COMPACT_ATOMS: atom_id res chain seq x y z
N MET A 1 7.51 -0.33 -24.31
CA MET A 1 7.14 -1.50 -23.49
C MET A 1 5.88 -1.10 -22.77
N ASN A 2 4.80 -1.87 -22.89
CA ASN A 2 3.55 -1.55 -22.18
C ASN A 2 3.57 -2.24 -20.81
N TYR A 3 3.41 -1.47 -19.74
CA TYR A 3 3.47 -1.97 -18.37
C TYR A 3 2.09 -1.98 -17.73
N PHE A 4 1.78 -3.05 -16.99
CA PHE A 4 0.76 -3.05 -15.95
C PHE A 4 1.43 -2.82 -14.59
N PHE A 5 1.12 -1.75 -13.88
CA PHE A 5 1.70 -1.48 -12.57
C PHE A 5 0.88 -2.12 -11.46
N ASP A 6 1.58 -2.75 -10.52
CA ASP A 6 1.13 -2.83 -9.13
C ASP A 6 2.02 -1.88 -8.30
N GLN A 7 1.51 -0.68 -8.03
CA GLN A 7 2.27 0.40 -7.42
C GLN A 7 2.51 0.21 -5.91
N HIS A 8 1.71 -0.63 -5.26
CA HIS A 8 1.73 -0.75 -3.81
C HIS A 8 1.48 -2.20 -3.40
N PHE A 9 2.55 -2.85 -2.95
CA PHE A 9 2.47 -4.08 -2.18
C PHE A 9 3.68 -4.22 -1.26
N HIS A 10 3.64 -5.21 -0.40
CA HIS A 10 4.58 -5.56 0.63
C HIS A 10 5.00 -7.03 0.51
N VAL A 11 6.32 -7.26 0.53
CA VAL A 11 6.91 -8.59 0.65
C VAL A 11 7.87 -8.58 1.81
N MET A 12 7.68 -9.45 2.79
CA MET A 12 8.53 -9.53 3.97
C MET A 12 8.55 -10.96 4.50
N THR A 13 9.66 -11.36 5.09
CA THR A 13 9.74 -12.58 5.90
C THR A 13 9.34 -12.28 7.35
N LEU A 14 9.08 -13.32 8.15
CA LEU A 14 8.83 -13.19 9.60
C LEU A 14 9.98 -12.50 10.38
N GLU A 15 11.19 -12.38 9.81
CA GLU A 15 12.33 -11.74 10.47
C GLU A 15 12.22 -10.21 10.53
N HIS A 16 11.51 -9.62 9.57
CA HIS A 16 11.46 -8.17 9.40
C HIS A 16 10.43 -7.47 10.30
N PRO A 17 9.13 -7.81 10.29
CA PRO A 17 8.17 -7.13 11.14
C PRO A 17 8.54 -7.31 12.62
N ASN A 18 8.18 -6.34 13.45
CA ASN A 18 8.16 -6.57 14.88
C ASN A 18 6.99 -7.52 15.17
N LEU A 19 7.27 -8.72 15.68
CA LEU A 19 6.25 -9.74 15.94
C LEU A 19 5.13 -9.21 16.85
N LEU A 20 5.45 -8.31 17.81
CA LEU A 20 4.45 -7.68 18.66
C LEU A 20 3.54 -6.74 17.87
N SER A 21 4.11 -5.88 17.03
CA SER A 21 3.35 -5.00 16.14
C SER A 21 2.48 -5.80 15.16
N PHE A 22 3.00 -6.92 14.66
CA PHE A 22 2.26 -7.85 13.82
C PHE A 22 1.07 -8.47 14.54
N MET A 23 1.28 -9.00 15.75
CA MET A 23 0.22 -9.58 16.58
C MET A 23 -0.81 -8.53 17.00
N SER A 24 -0.39 -7.29 17.27
CA SER A 24 -1.30 -6.18 17.56
C SER A 24 -2.17 -5.83 16.35
N ALA A 25 -1.60 -5.75 15.15
CA ALA A 25 -2.35 -5.48 13.93
C ALA A 25 -3.40 -6.57 13.65
N ILE A 26 -3.06 -7.84 13.85
CA ILE A 26 -4.03 -8.94 13.78
C ILE A 26 -5.13 -8.74 14.83
N LYS A 27 -4.78 -8.47 16.09
CA LYS A 27 -5.75 -8.30 17.18
C LYS A 27 -6.71 -7.14 16.94
N ASP A 28 -6.20 -6.01 16.45
CA ASP A 28 -7.00 -4.80 16.18
C ASP A 28 -7.87 -4.95 14.92
N GLY A 29 -7.47 -5.78 13.96
CA GLY A 29 -8.29 -6.13 12.79
C GLY A 29 -9.50 -7.01 13.12
N ILE A 30 -9.49 -7.74 14.25
CA ILE A 30 -10.57 -8.65 14.65
C ILE A 30 -11.89 -7.88 14.92
N PRO A 31 -11.93 -6.80 15.73
CA PRO A 31 -13.12 -5.97 15.92
C PRO A 31 -13.68 -5.33 14.64
N ASP A 32 -12.81 -4.86 13.74
CA ASP A 32 -13.25 -4.24 12.48
C ASP A 32 -13.83 -5.28 11.50
N MET A 33 -13.30 -6.51 11.48
CA MET A 33 -13.91 -7.64 10.76
C MET A 33 -15.25 -8.07 11.37
N LEU A 34 -15.40 -8.01 12.70
CA LEU A 34 -16.66 -8.25 13.39
C LEU A 34 -17.74 -7.23 12.97
N THR A 35 -17.36 -5.95 12.87
CA THR A 35 -18.28 -4.83 12.61
C THR A 35 -18.51 -4.54 11.12
N SER A 36 -17.64 -4.95 10.21
CA SER A 36 -17.80 -4.82 8.75
C SER A 36 -18.82 -5.80 8.13
N GLY A 37 -19.60 -6.51 8.95
CA GLY A 37 -20.65 -7.42 8.50
C GLY A 37 -20.20 -8.85 8.19
N ALA A 38 -18.90 -9.18 8.32
CA ALA A 38 -18.46 -10.58 8.28
C ALA A 38 -19.02 -11.39 9.48
N LEU A 39 -19.47 -10.70 10.53
CA LEU A 39 -20.20 -11.23 11.68
C LEU A 39 -21.36 -10.30 12.08
N SER A 40 -22.22 -9.87 11.14
CA SER A 40 -23.43 -9.11 11.52
C SER A 40 -24.32 -9.97 12.44
N PRO A 41 -25.02 -9.40 13.44
CA PRO A 41 -25.93 -10.16 14.31
C PRO A 41 -26.99 -10.95 13.53
N SER A 42 -27.42 -10.45 12.37
CA SER A 42 -28.33 -11.12 11.45
C SER A 42 -27.68 -12.30 10.68
N TYR A 43 -26.35 -12.34 10.58
CA TYR A 43 -25.57 -13.44 9.99
C TYR A 43 -25.25 -14.51 11.06
N ILE A 44 -25.04 -14.10 12.31
CA ILE A 44 -24.85 -14.98 13.48
C ILE A 44 -26.17 -15.70 13.85
N LEU A 45 -27.32 -15.05 13.68
CA LEU A 45 -28.61 -15.61 14.09
C LEU A 45 -29.29 -16.51 13.05
N ASN A 46 -28.87 -16.49 11.77
CA ASN A 46 -29.52 -17.26 10.71
C ASN A 46 -28.65 -18.31 10.01
N ASN A 47 -27.38 -18.48 10.38
CA ASN A 47 -26.57 -19.53 9.79
C ASN A 47 -25.70 -20.25 10.84
N LYS A 48 -26.16 -21.43 11.27
CA LYS A 48 -25.41 -22.38 12.11
C LYS A 48 -24.11 -22.93 11.45
N ASN A 49 -23.63 -22.33 10.37
CA ASN A 49 -22.55 -22.84 9.50
C ASN A 49 -21.50 -21.79 9.09
N LEU A 50 -21.33 -20.69 9.81
CA LEU A 50 -20.17 -19.80 9.60
C LEU A 50 -18.97 -20.33 10.38
N LYS A 51 -18.05 -20.95 9.64
CA LYS A 51 -16.93 -21.70 10.19
C LYS A 51 -15.78 -20.75 10.56
N PRO A 52 -15.31 -20.75 11.83
CA PRO A 52 -14.02 -20.18 12.24
C PRO A 52 -12.83 -20.56 11.34
N SER A 53 -12.96 -21.62 10.53
CA SER A 53 -11.96 -22.07 9.58
C SER A 53 -11.60 -21.04 8.51
N GLN A 54 -12.54 -20.24 7.97
CA GLN A 54 -12.22 -19.32 6.86
C GLN A 54 -11.33 -18.15 7.29
N MET A 55 -11.55 -17.62 8.49
CA MET A 55 -10.69 -16.59 9.09
C MET A 55 -9.29 -17.13 9.37
N LEU A 56 -9.21 -18.33 9.96
CA LEU A 56 -7.93 -18.98 10.20
C LEU A 56 -7.20 -19.25 8.88
N THR A 57 -7.90 -19.70 7.82
CA THR A 57 -7.31 -19.90 6.50
C THR A 57 -6.72 -18.62 5.92
N LYS A 58 -7.39 -17.47 6.01
CA LYS A 58 -6.85 -16.19 5.51
C LYS A 58 -5.59 -15.73 6.25
N VAL A 59 -5.60 -15.86 7.58
CA VAL A 59 -4.40 -15.59 8.40
C VAL A 59 -3.27 -16.55 8.04
N MET A 60 -3.58 -17.85 7.90
CA MET A 60 -2.59 -18.86 7.49
C MET A 60 -2.03 -18.58 6.10
N ASN A 61 -2.85 -18.20 5.12
CA ASN A 61 -2.38 -17.82 3.78
C ASN A 61 -1.41 -16.64 3.84
N THR A 62 -1.73 -15.63 4.66
CA THR A 62 -0.84 -14.49 4.88
C THR A 62 0.48 -14.94 5.52
N LEU A 63 0.43 -15.79 6.54
CA LEU A 63 1.62 -16.34 7.20
C LEU A 63 2.47 -17.20 6.25
N THR A 64 1.85 -18.00 5.37
CA THR A 64 2.56 -18.79 4.36
C THR A 64 3.38 -17.91 3.42
N SER A 65 2.92 -16.69 3.12
CA SER A 65 3.73 -15.73 2.36
C SER A 65 4.94 -15.22 3.15
N PHE A 66 4.83 -15.09 4.48
CA PHE A 66 5.91 -14.61 5.36
C PHE A 66 6.93 -15.68 5.74
N GLU A 67 6.58 -16.95 5.61
CA GLU A 67 7.49 -18.08 5.88
C GLU A 67 8.50 -18.30 4.75
N GLN A 68 8.24 -17.76 3.55
CA GLN A 68 9.07 -17.99 2.38
C GLN A 68 10.05 -16.85 2.12
N PRO A 69 11.21 -17.12 1.49
CA PRO A 69 12.09 -16.07 0.99
C PRO A 69 11.35 -15.10 0.04
N ILE A 70 11.75 -13.83 0.03
CA ILE A 70 11.11 -12.78 -0.77
C ILE A 70 11.04 -13.15 -2.26
N GLY A 71 12.13 -13.73 -2.82
CA GLY A 71 12.15 -14.18 -4.22
C GLY A 71 11.10 -15.24 -4.54
N MET A 72 10.88 -16.20 -3.63
CA MET A 72 9.85 -17.23 -3.80
C MET A 72 8.44 -16.62 -3.68
N THR A 73 8.28 -15.59 -2.84
CA THR A 73 7.01 -14.85 -2.76
C THR A 73 6.68 -14.16 -4.08
N PHE A 74 7.66 -13.54 -4.75
CA PHE A 74 7.45 -12.96 -6.09
C PHE A 74 7.03 -14.01 -7.12
N ALA A 75 7.70 -15.17 -7.13
CA ALA A 75 7.33 -16.28 -8.01
C ALA A 75 5.91 -16.78 -7.73
N MET A 76 5.53 -16.92 -6.46
CA MET A 76 4.20 -17.33 -6.05
C MET A 76 3.13 -16.32 -6.51
N MET A 77 3.39 -15.01 -6.41
CA MET A 77 2.46 -13.99 -6.90
C MET A 77 2.21 -14.10 -8.41
N GLU A 78 3.26 -14.33 -9.20
CA GLU A 78 3.13 -14.55 -10.65
C GLU A 78 2.40 -15.85 -10.97
N ASP A 79 2.72 -16.93 -10.25
CA ASP A 79 2.07 -18.24 -10.37
C ASP A 79 0.56 -18.18 -10.06
N ASP A 80 0.14 -17.31 -9.14
CA ASP A 80 -1.28 -17.07 -8.85
C ASP A 80 -1.98 -16.41 -10.05
N LEU A 81 -1.35 -15.41 -10.67
CA LEU A 81 -1.89 -14.74 -11.87
C LEU A 81 -1.87 -15.64 -13.12
N LEU A 82 -0.99 -16.63 -13.17
CA LEU A 82 -0.96 -17.72 -14.16
C LEU A 82 -2.05 -18.78 -13.91
N GLY A 83 -2.76 -18.72 -12.78
CA GLY A 83 -3.81 -19.67 -12.43
C GLY A 83 -3.28 -21.06 -12.01
N LYS A 84 -2.07 -21.14 -11.45
CA LYS A 84 -1.48 -22.42 -11.01
C LYS A 84 -2.09 -22.95 -9.70
N PHE A 85 -2.77 -22.11 -8.93
CA PHE A 85 -3.41 -22.50 -7.68
C PHE A 85 -4.91 -22.78 -7.85
N GLN A 86 -5.42 -23.75 -7.08
CA GLN A 86 -6.84 -24.03 -7.02
C GLN A 86 -7.51 -23.10 -6.00
N THR A 87 -8.63 -22.47 -6.36
CA THR A 87 -9.43 -21.69 -5.41
C THR A 87 -10.25 -22.59 -4.49
N HIS A 88 -10.44 -22.13 -3.25
CA HIS A 88 -11.36 -22.69 -2.27
C HIS A 88 -12.55 -21.76 -1.98
N GLY A 89 -12.57 -20.56 -2.56
CA GLY A 89 -13.66 -19.60 -2.53
C GLY A 89 -14.69 -19.81 -3.64
N LYS A 90 -15.42 -18.75 -3.98
CA LYS A 90 -16.45 -18.82 -5.03
C LYS A 90 -15.82 -18.57 -6.39
N LEU A 91 -16.25 -19.34 -7.39
CA LEU A 91 -15.75 -19.20 -8.76
C LEU A 91 -15.97 -17.80 -9.37
N GLU A 92 -17.00 -17.07 -8.91
CA GLU A 92 -17.29 -15.70 -9.36
C GLU A 92 -16.23 -14.66 -8.94
N ASP A 93 -15.49 -14.97 -7.86
CA ASP A 93 -14.40 -14.15 -7.31
C ASP A 93 -13.10 -14.32 -8.09
N TYR A 94 -13.09 -15.12 -9.16
CA TYR A 94 -11.93 -15.41 -10.01
C TYR A 94 -12.24 -15.13 -11.49
N PRO A 95 -11.22 -14.78 -12.29
CA PRO A 95 -11.42 -14.54 -13.72
C PRO A 95 -11.67 -15.87 -14.46
N PRO A 96 -12.42 -15.86 -15.56
CA PRO A 96 -12.66 -17.05 -16.37
C PRO A 96 -11.40 -17.57 -17.08
N LEU A 97 -10.39 -16.70 -17.26
CA LEU A 97 -9.08 -17.02 -17.81
C LEU A 97 -7.99 -16.42 -16.90
N PRO A 98 -6.83 -17.07 -16.73
CA PRO A 98 -5.70 -16.48 -16.01
C PRO A 98 -5.33 -15.10 -16.53
N TYR A 99 -4.98 -14.18 -15.64
CA TYR A 99 -4.60 -12.82 -16.00
C TYR A 99 -3.30 -12.80 -16.80
N ILE A 100 -2.35 -13.66 -16.45
CA ILE A 100 -1.15 -13.89 -17.26
C ILE A 100 -1.40 -15.08 -18.19
N ARG A 101 -1.31 -14.81 -19.49
CA ARG A 101 -1.45 -15.81 -20.56
C ARG A 101 -0.80 -15.31 -21.84
N ASP A 102 -0.35 -16.24 -22.69
CA ASP A 102 0.30 -15.92 -23.97
C ASP A 102 1.52 -14.98 -23.81
N GLY A 103 2.24 -15.10 -22.69
CA GLY A 103 3.41 -14.27 -22.36
C GLY A 103 3.09 -12.80 -22.10
N LYS A 104 1.84 -12.47 -21.75
CA LYS A 104 1.38 -11.10 -21.45
C LYS A 104 0.46 -11.07 -20.23
N MET A 105 0.41 -9.90 -19.59
CA MET A 105 -0.61 -9.59 -18.59
C MET A 105 -1.85 -9.03 -19.30
N HIS A 106 -3.04 -9.51 -18.95
CA HIS A 106 -4.30 -9.08 -19.56
C HIS A 106 -5.19 -8.46 -18.49
N MET A 107 -5.78 -7.30 -18.79
CA MET A 107 -6.81 -6.68 -17.96
C MET A 107 -7.90 -6.14 -18.88
N ARG A 108 -9.10 -6.74 -18.80
CA ARG A 108 -10.23 -6.44 -19.68
C ARG A 108 -9.84 -6.50 -21.16
N SER A 109 -10.02 -5.42 -21.92
CA SER A 109 -9.70 -5.35 -23.35
C SER A 109 -8.23 -5.05 -23.65
N ALA A 110 -7.40 -4.78 -22.64
CA ALA A 110 -5.99 -4.42 -22.80
C ALA A 110 -5.04 -5.57 -22.43
N SER A 111 -3.86 -5.55 -23.06
CA SER A 111 -2.74 -6.45 -22.78
C SER A 111 -1.44 -5.70 -22.61
N TYR A 112 -0.59 -6.14 -21.68
CA TYR A 112 0.64 -5.49 -21.26
C TYR A 112 1.80 -6.48 -21.38
N ASP A 113 2.97 -5.98 -21.80
CA ASP A 113 4.15 -6.78 -22.10
C ASP A 113 4.90 -7.20 -20.83
N LYS A 114 4.82 -6.38 -19.77
CA LYS A 114 5.46 -6.61 -18.47
C LYS A 114 4.58 -6.06 -17.35
N MET A 115 4.83 -6.51 -16.12
CA MET A 115 4.22 -5.97 -14.91
C MET A 115 5.26 -5.18 -14.12
N ALA A 116 5.02 -3.89 -13.88
CA ALA A 116 5.89 -3.05 -13.08
C ALA A 116 5.52 -3.18 -11.60
N MET A 117 6.39 -3.83 -10.84
CA MET A 117 6.16 -4.24 -9.45
C MET A 117 6.88 -3.29 -8.49
N CYS A 118 6.13 -2.60 -7.63
CA CYS A 118 6.69 -1.66 -6.66
C CYS A 118 6.56 -2.17 -5.20
N PRO A 119 7.41 -3.13 -4.76
CA PRO A 119 7.38 -3.56 -3.36
C PRO A 119 7.84 -2.42 -2.46
N LEU A 120 7.07 -2.15 -1.40
CA LEU A 120 7.29 -1.07 -0.47
C LEU A 120 7.82 -1.63 0.84
N LEU A 121 9.04 -1.26 1.22
CA LEU A 121 9.60 -1.67 2.50
C LEU A 121 9.07 -0.77 3.61
N MET A 122 8.75 -1.38 4.75
CA MET A 122 8.47 -0.67 5.99
C MET A 122 9.70 -0.76 6.91
N ASP A 123 10.08 0.37 7.50
CA ASP A 123 11.21 0.42 8.42
C ASP A 123 10.78 0.03 9.84
N PHE A 124 10.83 -1.28 10.11
CA PHE A 124 10.57 -1.85 11.42
C PHE A 124 11.75 -1.74 12.40
N SER A 125 12.74 -0.88 12.12
CA SER A 125 13.83 -0.62 13.05
C SER A 125 13.29 -0.03 14.35
N GLN A 126 14.00 -0.29 15.45
CA GLN A 126 13.56 0.10 16.79
C GLN A 126 14.67 0.90 17.47
N GLY A 127 14.31 2.02 18.09
CA GLY A 127 15.18 2.72 19.03
C GLY A 127 15.32 1.93 20.35
N SER A 128 16.23 2.36 21.22
CA SER A 128 16.16 1.97 22.63
C SER A 128 14.84 2.50 23.21
N SER A 129 14.12 1.68 23.99
CA SER A 129 12.91 2.05 24.76
C SER A 129 11.68 2.50 23.97
N GLN A 130 11.02 1.60 23.21
CA GLN A 130 9.68 1.86 22.63
C GLN A 130 8.51 1.17 23.39
N ILE A 131 8.78 0.32 24.38
CA ILE A 131 7.73 -0.25 25.23
C ILE A 131 8.19 -0.15 26.68
N GLU A 132 7.74 0.89 27.38
CA GLU A 132 8.13 1.21 28.76
C GLU A 132 7.77 0.11 29.79
N ASP A 133 6.94 -0.88 29.39
CA ASP A 133 6.43 -1.95 30.26
C ASP A 133 7.01 -3.36 29.99
N LEU A 134 8.05 -3.51 29.16
CA LEU A 134 8.64 -4.83 28.94
C LEU A 134 9.61 -5.22 30.06
N TYR A 135 9.34 -6.36 30.69
CA TYR A 135 10.25 -6.99 31.66
C TYR A 135 11.63 -7.31 31.06
N TYR A 136 11.69 -7.60 29.76
CA TYR A 136 12.94 -7.82 29.02
C TYR A 136 13.21 -6.62 28.09
N PRO A 137 14.36 -5.94 28.23
CA PRO A 137 14.68 -4.79 27.40
C PRO A 137 14.88 -5.21 25.95
N SER A 138 14.34 -4.42 25.01
CA SER A 138 14.64 -4.55 23.59
C SER A 138 15.93 -3.79 23.25
N HIS A 139 16.81 -4.40 22.47
CA HIS A 139 17.99 -3.72 21.92
C HIS A 139 17.63 -2.90 20.67
N LYS A 140 18.41 -1.85 20.38
CA LYS A 140 18.32 -1.13 19.10
C LYS A 140 18.58 -2.13 17.97
N LEU A 141 17.68 -2.20 17.00
CA LEU A 141 17.78 -3.10 15.85
C LEU A 141 17.55 -2.30 14.57
N GLU A 142 18.57 -2.23 13.71
CA GLU A 142 18.52 -1.60 12.38
C GLU A 142 18.04 -2.62 11.35
N LYS A 143 16.75 -2.95 11.38
CA LYS A 143 16.16 -4.00 10.53
C LYS A 143 16.10 -3.63 9.05
N ILE A 144 16.03 -2.34 8.73
CA ILE A 144 15.86 -1.86 7.35
C ILE A 144 17.01 -2.26 6.42
N LEU A 145 18.25 -2.34 6.92
CA LEU A 145 19.41 -2.71 6.10
C LEU A 145 19.30 -4.15 5.60
N LYS A 146 19.03 -5.10 6.52
CA LYS A 146 18.81 -6.50 6.15
C LYS A 146 17.58 -6.65 5.26
N TYR A 147 16.49 -5.94 5.55
CA TYR A 147 15.29 -6.02 4.74
C TYR A 147 15.52 -5.49 3.30
N ALA A 148 16.30 -4.43 3.15
CA ALA A 148 16.71 -3.92 1.84
C ALA A 148 17.58 -4.95 1.09
N ASP A 149 18.57 -5.53 1.74
CA ASP A 149 19.45 -6.54 1.14
C ASP A 149 18.66 -7.81 0.73
N ASP A 150 17.83 -8.37 1.61
CA ASP A 150 16.99 -9.53 1.33
C ASP A 150 16.01 -9.27 0.17
N THR A 151 15.51 -8.03 0.04
CA THR A 151 14.65 -7.65 -1.09
C THR A 151 15.43 -7.65 -2.41
N LEU A 152 16.63 -7.07 -2.42
CA LEU A 152 17.48 -7.06 -3.62
C LEU A 152 17.90 -8.47 -4.03
N GLU A 153 18.25 -9.32 -3.06
CA GLU A 153 18.55 -10.73 -3.27
C GLU A 153 17.32 -11.49 -3.80
N GLY A 154 16.12 -11.19 -3.28
CA GLY A 154 14.87 -11.76 -3.77
C GLY A 154 14.55 -11.37 -5.21
N ILE A 155 14.78 -10.11 -5.59
CA ILE A 155 14.63 -9.61 -6.97
C ILE A 155 15.61 -10.33 -7.91
N GLU A 156 16.88 -10.43 -7.50
CA GLU A 156 17.91 -11.13 -8.26
C GLU A 156 17.55 -12.61 -8.43
N TRP A 157 17.14 -13.27 -7.36
CA TRP A 157 16.68 -14.66 -7.37
C TRP A 157 15.51 -14.85 -8.33
N TYR A 158 14.52 -13.95 -8.31
CA TYR A 158 13.38 -14.03 -9.23
C TYR A 158 13.86 -13.98 -10.68
N HIS A 159 14.70 -13.01 -11.06
CA HIS A 159 15.20 -12.91 -12.43
C HIS A 159 16.03 -14.12 -12.86
N GLN A 160 16.79 -14.73 -11.95
CA GLN A 160 17.60 -15.92 -12.25
C GLN A 160 16.77 -17.20 -12.42
N ASN A 161 15.63 -17.29 -11.76
CA ASN A 161 14.79 -18.50 -11.74
C ASN A 161 13.53 -18.38 -12.62
N HIS A 162 13.17 -17.17 -13.03
CA HIS A 162 11.98 -16.85 -13.84
C HIS A 162 12.39 -16.01 -15.05
N ASN A 163 13.24 -16.56 -15.92
CA ASN A 163 13.78 -15.85 -17.10
C ASN A 163 12.70 -15.32 -18.07
N GLU A 164 11.55 -16.00 -18.14
CA GLU A 164 10.39 -15.58 -18.95
C GLU A 164 9.33 -14.82 -18.13
N GLY A 165 9.61 -14.56 -16.85
CA GLY A 165 8.72 -13.86 -15.92
C GLY A 165 8.40 -12.44 -16.37
N LEU A 166 7.17 -12.00 -16.09
CA LEU A 166 6.66 -10.70 -16.47
C LEU A 166 7.00 -9.59 -15.50
N PHE A 167 7.47 -9.89 -14.28
CA PHE A 167 7.70 -8.85 -13.28
C PHE A 167 8.99 -8.07 -13.57
N GLU A 168 8.90 -6.75 -13.46
CA GLU A 168 10.01 -5.81 -13.46
C GLU A 168 9.90 -4.90 -12.23
N PHE A 169 10.95 -4.86 -11.41
CA PHE A 169 10.85 -4.28 -10.07
C PHE A 169 11.30 -2.81 -9.97
N PHE A 170 10.50 -2.01 -9.27
CA PHE A 170 10.77 -0.62 -8.92
C PHE A 170 10.57 -0.41 -7.41
N PRO A 171 11.40 -1.03 -6.55
CA PRO A 171 11.17 -1.09 -5.11
C PRO A 171 11.28 0.29 -4.43
N PHE A 172 10.58 0.47 -3.31
CA PHE A 172 10.63 1.66 -2.47
C PHE A 172 11.22 1.31 -1.10
N ILE A 173 12.11 2.15 -0.59
CA ILE A 173 12.75 1.92 0.71
C ILE A 173 12.00 2.67 1.81
N GLY A 174 11.70 1.96 2.89
CA GLY A 174 11.12 2.53 4.10
C GLY A 174 12.15 3.32 4.90
N ILE A 175 11.78 4.47 5.44
CA ILE A 175 12.62 5.22 6.38
C ILE A 175 11.76 5.68 7.55
N ASN A 176 12.16 5.36 8.77
CA ASN A 176 11.56 5.86 10.01
C ASN A 176 12.53 6.82 10.73
N PRO A 177 12.52 8.13 10.42
CA PRO A 177 13.49 9.09 10.94
C PRO A 177 13.67 9.12 12.47
N PRO A 178 12.61 8.96 13.31
CA PRO A 178 12.77 8.97 14.77
C PRO A 178 13.69 7.89 15.35
N VAL A 179 13.95 6.78 14.64
CA VAL A 179 14.79 5.68 15.16
C VAL A 179 16.23 5.71 14.63
N HIS A 180 16.56 6.69 13.78
CA HIS A 180 17.84 6.81 13.08
C HIS A 180 18.47 8.19 13.26
N SER A 181 19.80 8.26 13.19
CA SER A 181 20.52 9.53 13.11
C SER A 181 20.47 10.11 11.70
N ALA A 182 20.76 11.40 11.56
CA ALA A 182 20.86 12.07 10.26
C ALA A 182 21.91 11.40 9.35
N GLU A 183 23.06 10.99 9.91
CA GLU A 183 24.13 10.30 9.17
C GLU A 183 23.67 8.94 8.64
N PHE A 184 22.91 8.19 9.45
CA PHE A 184 22.36 6.91 9.02
C PHE A 184 21.39 7.09 7.85
N ILE A 185 20.47 8.06 7.95
CA ILE A 185 19.50 8.35 6.89
C ILE A 185 20.24 8.73 5.60
N HIS A 186 21.24 9.61 5.70
CA HIS A 186 22.07 10.00 4.56
C HIS A 186 22.77 8.79 3.92
N ASP A 187 23.40 7.92 4.71
CA ASP A 187 24.07 6.70 4.22
C ASP A 187 23.08 5.73 3.55
N LEU A 188 21.90 5.55 4.14
CA LEU A 188 20.83 4.72 3.57
C LEU A 188 20.41 5.22 2.18
N LEU A 189 20.15 6.53 2.06
CA LEU A 189 19.78 7.18 0.80
C LEU A 189 20.88 7.03 -0.26
N GLU A 190 22.13 7.28 0.13
CA GLU A 190 23.28 7.19 -0.78
C GLU A 190 23.56 5.76 -1.24
N ARG A 191 23.35 4.77 -0.38
CA ARG A 191 23.66 3.36 -0.65
C ARG A 191 22.61 2.69 -1.53
N TYR A 192 21.33 2.91 -1.26
CA TYR A 192 20.24 2.12 -1.82
C TYR A 192 19.36 2.85 -2.85
N VAL A 193 19.27 4.18 -2.80
CA VAL A 193 18.34 4.92 -3.64
C VAL A 193 18.97 5.30 -4.98
N ALA A 194 18.27 4.97 -6.06
CA ALA A 194 18.66 5.30 -7.42
C ALA A 194 18.38 6.79 -7.69
N LYS A 195 19.45 7.58 -7.82
CA LYS A 195 19.37 9.03 -8.16
C LYS A 195 19.02 9.31 -9.61
N THR A 196 18.99 8.27 -10.44
CA THR A 196 18.63 8.33 -11.85
C THR A 196 17.70 7.16 -12.12
N LYS A 197 16.98 7.17 -13.24
CA LYS A 197 16.13 6.04 -13.64
C LYS A 197 16.94 4.79 -14.09
N LYS A 198 18.23 4.71 -13.77
CA LYS A 198 19.13 3.58 -14.06
C LYS A 198 19.60 2.92 -12.77
N ARG A 199 19.53 1.59 -12.72
CA ARG A 199 20.03 0.77 -11.62
C ARG A 199 21.57 0.72 -11.64
N LYS A 200 22.22 0.80 -10.48
CA LYS A 200 23.68 0.63 -10.36
C LYS A 200 24.08 0.01 -9.01
N GLY A 201 24.56 -1.23 -9.01
CA GLY A 201 24.94 -1.95 -7.79
C GLY A 201 23.74 -2.07 -6.84
N LYS A 202 23.90 -1.68 -5.57
CA LYS A 202 22.82 -1.64 -4.59
C LYS A 202 21.82 -0.48 -4.78
N LYS A 203 22.11 0.50 -5.64
CA LYS A 203 21.20 1.62 -5.96
C LYS A 203 20.10 1.16 -6.89
N GLN A 204 19.08 0.52 -6.33
CA GLN A 204 17.96 -0.06 -7.07
C GLN A 204 16.59 0.34 -6.52
N PHE A 205 16.52 1.15 -5.46
CA PHE A 205 15.26 1.68 -4.95
C PHE A 205 14.88 2.97 -5.69
N PHE A 206 13.64 3.04 -6.19
CA PHE A 206 13.16 4.10 -7.08
C PHE A 206 12.36 5.18 -6.37
N GLY A 207 12.07 5.01 -5.08
CA GLY A 207 11.36 5.99 -4.26
C GLY A 207 11.43 5.67 -2.77
N ILE A 208 10.75 6.48 -1.97
CA ILE A 208 10.71 6.39 -0.51
C ILE A 208 9.31 5.99 -0.03
N LYS A 209 9.23 5.07 0.92
CA LYS A 209 8.01 4.75 1.65
C LYS A 209 8.08 5.39 3.04
N PHE A 210 7.06 6.16 3.37
CA PHE A 210 6.81 6.58 4.73
C PHE A 210 5.68 5.75 5.34
N TYR A 211 5.84 5.42 6.62
CA TYR A 211 4.85 4.66 7.38
C TYR A 211 4.61 5.34 8.74
N PRO A 212 3.79 6.42 8.75
CA PRO A 212 3.48 7.17 9.97
C PRO A 212 3.11 6.35 11.20
N PRO A 213 2.34 5.24 11.10
CA PRO A 213 2.01 4.41 12.26
C PRO A 213 3.19 3.77 13.00
N LEU A 214 4.41 3.78 12.44
CA LEU A 214 5.63 3.34 13.10
C LEU A 214 6.43 4.46 13.78
N GLY A 215 5.94 5.71 13.74
CA GLY A 215 6.56 6.85 14.42
C GLY A 215 6.82 8.06 13.53
N TYR A 216 6.74 7.91 12.22
CA TYR A 216 7.06 9.00 11.31
C TYR A 216 6.03 10.13 11.39
N ASN A 217 6.46 11.27 11.92
CA ASN A 217 5.72 12.53 11.81
C ASN A 217 6.13 13.22 10.50
N PRO A 218 5.19 13.53 9.59
CA PRO A 218 5.51 14.20 8.32
C PRO A 218 6.08 15.59 8.51
N TRP A 219 5.71 16.25 9.62
CA TRP A 219 6.19 17.58 9.93
C TRP A 219 6.41 17.80 11.47
N PRO A 220 7.49 17.27 12.10
CA PRO A 220 7.72 17.34 13.56
C PRO A 220 8.14 18.73 14.10
N SER A 221 7.55 19.17 15.21
CA SER A 221 7.87 20.48 15.82
C SER A 221 9.28 20.59 16.40
N ASP A 222 9.93 19.45 16.69
CA ASP A 222 11.31 19.40 17.13
C ASP A 222 12.27 19.68 15.96
N ASP A 223 13.25 20.55 16.16
CA ASP A 223 14.13 21.04 15.09
C ASP A 223 15.10 19.95 14.59
N GLU A 224 15.54 19.03 15.44
CA GLU A 224 16.44 17.94 15.04
C GLU A 224 15.68 16.87 14.23
N GLU A 225 14.49 16.49 14.68
CA GLU A 225 13.60 15.61 13.91
C GLU A 225 13.16 16.27 12.59
N ARG A 226 12.91 17.58 12.62
CA ARG A 226 12.58 18.39 11.43
C ARG A 226 13.68 18.29 10.39
N GLU A 227 14.94 18.46 10.81
CA GLU A 227 16.09 18.41 9.92
C GLU A 227 16.21 17.04 9.24
N LYS A 228 16.03 15.94 10.00
CA LYS A 228 16.04 14.58 9.45
C LYS A 228 14.96 14.35 8.39
N VAL A 229 13.74 14.81 8.64
CA VAL A 229 12.63 14.67 7.70
C VAL A 229 12.85 15.55 6.46
N CYS A 230 13.27 16.80 6.63
CA CYS A 230 13.58 17.71 5.52
C CYS A 230 14.73 17.19 4.64
N MET A 231 15.75 16.55 5.21
CA MET A 231 16.83 15.90 4.45
C MET A 231 16.28 14.90 3.41
N ILE A 232 15.27 14.11 3.79
CA ILE A 232 14.66 13.12 2.89
C ILE A 232 13.84 13.82 1.79
N TYR A 233 13.06 14.85 2.15
CA TYR A 233 12.29 15.61 1.17
C TYR A 233 13.17 16.40 0.19
N ASP A 234 14.26 17.00 0.66
CA ASP A 234 15.27 17.67 -0.16
C ASP A 234 15.89 16.69 -1.15
N PHE A 235 16.24 15.49 -0.68
CA PHE A 235 16.76 14.43 -1.53
C PHE A 235 15.75 14.01 -2.61
N CYS A 236 14.48 13.77 -2.23
CA CYS A 236 13.43 13.38 -3.16
C CYS A 236 13.13 14.48 -4.18
N THR A 237 13.06 15.73 -3.74
CA THR A 237 12.81 16.89 -4.61
C THR A 237 13.97 17.09 -5.59
N LYS A 238 15.22 17.04 -5.10
CA LYS A 238 16.42 17.22 -5.92
C LYS A 238 16.57 16.17 -7.02
N TYR A 239 16.21 14.92 -6.73
CA TYR A 239 16.36 13.80 -7.67
C TYR A 239 15.05 13.40 -8.36
N ASP A 240 13.98 14.19 -8.17
CA ASP A 240 12.63 13.89 -8.66
C ASP A 240 12.22 12.44 -8.35
N LEU A 241 12.17 12.09 -7.07
CA LEU A 241 11.80 10.76 -6.60
C LEU A 241 10.38 10.74 -6.04
N PRO A 242 9.58 9.72 -6.40
CA PRO A 242 8.26 9.50 -5.80
C PRO A 242 8.36 9.10 -4.32
N VAL A 243 7.36 9.53 -3.56
CA VAL A 243 7.15 9.16 -2.16
C VAL A 243 5.77 8.54 -2.04
N ILE A 244 5.66 7.41 -1.34
CA ILE A 244 4.37 6.81 -0.95
C ILE A 244 4.27 6.90 0.57
N THR A 245 3.15 7.37 1.11
CA THR A 245 2.88 7.36 2.54
C THR A 245 1.68 6.47 2.85
N HIS A 246 1.73 5.73 3.97
CA HIS A 246 0.54 5.08 4.53
C HIS A 246 -0.53 6.14 4.83
N CYS A 247 -1.79 5.88 4.47
CA CYS A 247 -2.91 6.80 4.68
C CYS A 247 -4.27 6.09 4.88
N ASP A 248 -4.34 5.17 5.84
CA ASP A 248 -5.60 4.69 6.43
C ASP A 248 -5.51 4.61 7.97
N ASP A 249 -6.60 4.30 8.65
CA ASP A 249 -6.63 4.18 10.11
C ASP A 249 -6.28 2.76 10.63
N GLN A 250 -5.81 1.86 9.77
CA GLN A 250 -5.39 0.49 10.07
C GLN A 250 -3.87 0.30 9.90
N GLY A 251 -3.40 -0.95 9.93
CA GLY A 251 -1.99 -1.30 9.73
C GLY A 251 -1.18 -1.58 11.00
N PHE A 252 0.13 -1.79 10.82
CA PHE A 252 1.07 -2.06 11.91
C PHE A 252 1.32 -0.81 12.75
N ARG A 253 1.41 -0.93 14.06
CA ARG A 253 1.64 0.22 14.95
C ARG A 253 2.89 0.01 15.81
N GLY A 254 3.71 1.07 15.89
CA GLY A 254 4.86 1.19 16.79
C GLY A 254 4.73 2.33 17.81
N ILE A 255 3.69 3.16 17.65
CA ILE A 255 3.36 4.31 18.51
C ILE A 255 1.90 4.23 18.97
N SER A 256 1.47 5.15 19.83
CA SER A 256 0.10 5.13 20.33
C SER A 256 -0.92 5.30 19.19
N PRO A 257 -2.15 4.73 19.29
CA PRO A 257 -3.17 4.90 18.27
C PRO A 257 -3.51 6.36 17.96
N LYS A 258 -3.42 7.25 18.96
CA LYS A 258 -3.68 8.69 18.80
C LYS A 258 -2.60 9.35 17.93
N GLU A 259 -1.34 9.06 18.19
CA GLU A 259 -0.23 9.61 17.39
C GLU A 259 -0.23 9.02 15.98
N ALA A 260 -0.44 7.71 15.85
CA ALA A 260 -0.56 7.04 14.55
C ALA A 260 -1.65 7.70 13.70
N TRP A 261 -2.84 7.93 14.27
CA TRP A 261 -3.93 8.63 13.59
C TRP A 261 -3.52 10.04 13.15
N MET A 262 -2.92 10.82 14.05
CA MET A 262 -2.51 12.19 13.77
C MET A 262 -1.45 12.25 12.66
N PHE A 263 -0.40 11.44 12.73
CA PHE A 263 0.68 11.45 11.74
C PHE A 263 0.25 10.90 10.37
N THR A 264 -0.76 10.02 10.35
CA THR A 264 -1.28 9.40 9.11
C THR A 264 -2.27 10.28 8.36
N SER A 265 -2.93 11.23 9.03
CA SER A 265 -3.91 12.12 8.40
C SER A 265 -3.32 12.90 7.21
N PRO A 266 -4.07 13.05 6.10
CA PRO A 266 -3.65 13.88 4.97
C PRO A 266 -3.27 15.31 5.37
N ALA A 267 -3.99 15.90 6.33
CA ALA A 267 -3.75 17.24 6.81
C ALA A 267 -2.32 17.44 7.38
N SER A 268 -1.72 16.39 7.96
CA SER A 268 -0.37 16.43 8.52
C SER A 268 0.72 16.64 7.45
N PHE A 269 0.41 16.35 6.19
CA PHE A 269 1.31 16.60 5.05
C PHE A 269 1.11 17.97 4.42
N LYS A 270 0.10 18.76 4.80
CA LYS A 270 -0.11 20.10 4.21
C LYS A 270 1.12 21.01 4.36
N PRO A 271 1.79 21.11 5.54
CA PRO A 271 3.00 21.93 5.65
C PRO A 271 4.15 21.43 4.76
N VAL A 272 4.23 20.12 4.54
CA VAL A 272 5.21 19.50 3.64
C VAL A 272 4.95 19.96 2.22
N LEU A 273 3.71 19.86 1.75
CA LEU A 273 3.30 20.23 0.39
C LEU A 273 3.40 21.74 0.15
N ASP A 274 3.15 22.56 1.17
CA ASP A 274 3.38 24.01 1.11
C ASP A 274 4.88 24.32 0.93
N HIS A 275 5.78 23.57 1.57
CA HIS A 275 7.23 23.76 1.49
C HIS A 275 7.87 23.11 0.24
N TYR A 276 7.33 21.97 -0.18
CA TYR A 276 7.82 21.14 -1.30
C TYR A 276 6.71 20.93 -2.35
N PRO A 277 6.25 21.99 -3.04
CA PRO A 277 5.06 21.94 -3.91
C PRO A 277 5.22 21.04 -5.15
N THR A 278 6.46 20.67 -5.49
CA THR A 278 6.76 19.77 -6.61
C THR A 278 6.94 18.32 -6.18
N LEU A 279 6.96 18.01 -4.88
CA LEU A 279 7.12 16.65 -4.38
C LEU A 279 6.00 15.74 -4.91
N ARG A 280 6.38 14.57 -5.41
CA ARG A 280 5.43 13.55 -5.85
C ARG A 280 5.09 12.65 -4.68
N LEU A 281 3.86 12.78 -4.21
CA LEU A 281 3.38 12.11 -3.01
C LEU A 281 2.11 11.33 -3.33
N ASP A 282 2.14 10.04 -3.04
CA ASP A 282 1.00 9.14 -3.10
C ASP A 282 0.52 8.80 -1.68
N PHE A 283 -0.76 9.07 -1.41
CA PHE A 283 -1.41 8.71 -0.15
C PHE A 283 -2.10 7.36 -0.33
N ALA A 284 -1.50 6.34 0.25
CA ALA A 284 -1.98 4.98 0.09
C ALA A 284 -3.38 4.77 0.66
N HIS A 285 -4.10 3.81 0.09
CA HIS A 285 -5.43 3.40 0.57
C HIS A 285 -6.49 4.51 0.48
N TYR A 286 -6.22 5.59 -0.25
CA TYR A 286 -7.18 6.68 -0.50
C TYR A 286 -7.66 7.46 0.73
N GLY A 287 -6.91 7.47 1.84
CA GLY A 287 -7.41 8.14 3.05
C GLY A 287 -8.61 7.41 3.64
N TRP A 288 -8.74 6.11 3.46
CA TRP A 288 -9.93 5.39 3.90
C TRP A 288 -9.91 5.18 5.41
N GLN A 289 -10.99 5.59 6.09
CA GLN A 289 -11.17 5.32 7.51
C GLN A 289 -12.14 4.16 7.67
N TYR A 290 -11.75 3.11 8.39
CA TYR A 290 -12.56 1.92 8.64
C TYR A 290 -13.26 1.97 9.99
N ASN A 291 -12.68 2.67 10.97
CA ASN A 291 -13.24 2.75 12.31
C ASN A 291 -14.50 3.63 12.31
N GLN A 292 -15.66 2.99 12.44
CA GLN A 292 -16.96 3.65 12.41
C GLN A 292 -17.19 4.62 13.57
N LEU A 293 -16.52 4.42 14.71
CA LEU A 293 -16.64 5.30 15.89
C LEU A 293 -16.07 6.70 15.62
N GLN A 294 -15.22 6.82 14.60
CA GLN A 294 -14.61 8.09 14.20
C GLN A 294 -15.46 8.86 13.17
N LYS A 295 -16.58 8.29 12.71
CA LYS A 295 -17.42 8.86 11.64
C LYS A 295 -18.70 9.47 12.17
N ASN A 296 -19.08 10.64 11.63
CA ASN A 296 -20.33 11.31 11.95
C ASN A 296 -21.54 10.44 11.50
N PRO A 297 -22.51 10.11 12.39
CA PRO A 297 -23.68 9.30 12.06
C PRO A 297 -24.51 9.83 10.88
N ILE A 298 -24.62 11.15 10.73
CA ILE A 298 -25.40 11.78 9.66
C ILE A 298 -24.72 11.56 8.30
N ASN A 299 -23.39 11.73 8.26
CA ASN A 299 -22.60 11.51 7.05
C ASN A 299 -22.70 10.05 6.61
N ARG A 300 -22.70 9.09 7.54
CA ARG A 300 -22.87 7.66 7.24
C ARG A 300 -24.21 7.35 6.55
N ILE A 301 -25.31 7.90 7.05
CA ILE A 301 -26.65 7.68 6.47
C ILE A 301 -26.71 8.25 5.05
N SER A 302 -26.23 9.49 4.87
CA SER A 302 -26.19 10.14 3.55
C SER A 302 -25.29 9.38 2.56
N ALA A 303 -24.11 8.96 3.03
CA ALA A 303 -23.15 8.22 2.22
C ALA A 303 -23.68 6.84 1.79
N ALA A 304 -24.34 6.11 2.70
CA ALA A 304 -24.96 4.84 2.38
C ALA A 304 -26.11 4.99 1.38
N ALA A 305 -26.96 6.01 1.55
CA ALA A 305 -28.09 6.26 0.65
C ALA A 305 -27.63 6.58 -0.79
N ASN A 306 -26.55 7.36 -0.92
CA ASN A 306 -26.05 7.81 -2.21
C ASN A 306 -24.90 6.95 -2.76
N ARG A 307 -24.45 5.94 -2.00
CA ARG A 307 -23.25 5.13 -2.28
C ARG A 307 -22.06 6.02 -2.65
N ILE A 308 -21.71 6.95 -1.77
CA ILE A 308 -20.52 7.82 -1.85
C ILE A 308 -19.60 7.58 -0.64
N PRO A 309 -18.33 8.04 -0.66
CA PRO A 309 -17.40 7.86 0.45
C PRO A 309 -17.88 8.54 1.74
N ASP A 310 -17.60 7.92 2.88
CA ASP A 310 -17.95 8.44 4.21
C ASP A 310 -16.71 8.76 5.07
N SER A 311 -15.51 8.74 4.47
CA SER A 311 -14.24 9.01 5.14
C SER A 311 -13.87 10.50 5.09
N PRO A 312 -13.75 11.21 6.23
CA PRO A 312 -13.20 12.57 6.27
C PRO A 312 -11.84 12.72 5.56
N TRP A 313 -10.90 11.81 5.83
CA TRP A 313 -9.58 11.84 5.20
C TRP A 313 -9.62 11.68 3.68
N PHE A 314 -10.61 10.96 3.13
CA PHE A 314 -10.80 10.90 1.68
C PHE A 314 -11.07 12.29 1.09
N TYR A 315 -11.94 13.08 1.74
CA TYR A 315 -12.27 14.43 1.26
C TYR A 315 -11.08 15.39 1.41
N GLU A 316 -10.37 15.33 2.54
CA GLU A 316 -9.12 16.11 2.74
C GLU A 316 -8.08 15.80 1.66
N LEU A 317 -7.87 14.51 1.36
CA LEU A 317 -6.94 14.06 0.32
C LEU A 317 -7.36 14.56 -1.06
N VAL A 318 -8.65 14.47 -1.41
CA VAL A 318 -9.13 15.00 -2.68
C VAL A 318 -8.90 16.51 -2.75
N GLU A 319 -9.10 17.27 -1.67
CA GLU A 319 -8.76 18.69 -1.66
C GLU A 319 -7.25 18.92 -1.89
N LEU A 320 -6.37 18.14 -1.26
CA LEU A 320 -4.93 18.21 -1.51
C LEU A 320 -4.57 17.92 -2.98
N MET A 321 -5.22 16.95 -3.64
CA MET A 321 -5.05 16.68 -5.08
C MET A 321 -5.35 17.88 -5.97
N HIS A 322 -6.28 18.75 -5.54
CA HIS A 322 -6.64 19.95 -6.29
C HIS A 322 -5.71 21.12 -5.99
N LEU A 323 -5.26 21.24 -4.74
CA LEU A 323 -4.38 22.31 -4.31
C LEU A 323 -2.94 22.11 -4.80
N PHE A 324 -2.49 20.85 -4.91
CA PHE A 324 -1.11 20.52 -5.21
C PHE A 324 -0.99 19.67 -6.48
N PRO A 325 -0.05 20.02 -7.39
CA PRO A 325 0.02 19.43 -8.72
C PRO A 325 0.59 18.01 -8.72
N ASN A 326 1.03 17.45 -7.60
CA ASN A 326 1.76 16.18 -7.55
C ASN A 326 1.30 15.24 -6.43
N VAL A 327 0.04 15.38 -5.99
CA VAL A 327 -0.60 14.50 -5.02
C VAL A 327 -1.42 13.42 -5.73
N TYR A 328 -1.17 12.16 -5.35
CA TYR A 328 -1.80 10.94 -5.87
C TYR A 328 -2.42 10.15 -4.72
N ALA A 329 -3.24 9.15 -5.06
CA ALA A 329 -3.73 8.15 -4.13
C ALA A 329 -3.85 6.79 -4.82
N ASP A 330 -3.45 5.75 -4.12
CA ASP A 330 -3.60 4.37 -4.57
C ASP A 330 -4.83 3.69 -3.92
N VAL A 331 -5.44 2.75 -4.66
CA VAL A 331 -6.61 1.98 -4.20
C VAL A 331 -6.24 0.79 -3.33
N SER A 332 -4.96 0.59 -3.01
CA SER A 332 -4.46 -0.60 -2.31
C SER A 332 -5.19 -0.79 -0.98
N PHE A 333 -5.42 -2.04 -0.56
CA PHE A 333 -6.22 -2.43 0.60
C PHE A 333 -7.70 -2.00 0.58
N SER A 334 -8.02 -0.73 0.35
CA SER A 334 -9.36 -0.18 0.12
C SER A 334 -10.13 -0.92 -0.96
N GLY A 335 -9.42 -1.31 -2.03
CA GLY A 335 -9.93 -2.12 -3.13
C GLY A 335 -10.32 -3.56 -2.76
N THR A 336 -10.04 -4.03 -1.54
CA THR A 336 -10.56 -5.32 -1.05
C THR A 336 -12.08 -5.31 -0.86
N ASN A 337 -12.69 -4.12 -0.80
CA ASN A 337 -14.14 -3.95 -0.75
C ASN A 337 -14.67 -3.45 -2.10
N PRO A 338 -15.49 -4.23 -2.83
CA PRO A 338 -16.09 -3.78 -4.10
C PRO A 338 -16.88 -2.46 -3.99
N ASP A 339 -17.51 -2.20 -2.84
CA ASP A 339 -18.26 -0.97 -2.62
C ASP A 339 -17.36 0.27 -2.65
N PHE A 340 -16.07 0.14 -2.33
CA PHE A 340 -15.12 1.25 -2.43
C PHE A 340 -15.06 1.78 -3.87
N TYR A 341 -14.95 0.90 -4.87
CA TYR A 341 -14.89 1.32 -6.27
C TYR A 341 -16.20 1.97 -6.74
N VAL A 342 -17.35 1.47 -6.28
CA VAL A 342 -18.66 2.08 -6.55
C VAL A 342 -18.74 3.47 -5.94
N GLN A 343 -18.29 3.63 -4.71
CA GLN A 343 -18.29 4.90 -4.01
C GLN A 343 -17.36 5.93 -4.66
N LEU A 344 -16.13 5.53 -4.98
CA LEU A 344 -15.18 6.37 -5.70
C LEU A 344 -15.73 6.80 -7.07
N TYR A 345 -16.30 5.87 -7.83
CA TYR A 345 -16.91 6.16 -9.13
C TYR A 345 -18.06 7.16 -9.02
N ASN A 346 -19.03 6.91 -8.13
CA ASN A 346 -20.16 7.81 -7.93
C ASN A 346 -19.71 9.20 -7.49
N TYR A 347 -18.71 9.25 -6.60
CA TYR A 347 -18.12 10.52 -6.19
C TYR A 347 -17.52 11.26 -7.38
N ILE A 348 -16.66 10.63 -8.18
CA ILE A 348 -16.05 11.24 -9.38
C ILE A 348 -17.13 11.77 -10.33
N LYS A 349 -18.19 11.00 -10.60
CA LYS A 349 -19.29 11.43 -11.49
C LYS A 349 -20.13 12.58 -10.92
N SER A 350 -20.13 12.75 -9.59
CA SER A 350 -20.82 13.87 -8.93
C SER A 350 -20.03 15.19 -8.95
N GLN A 351 -18.74 15.15 -9.29
CA GLN A 351 -17.87 16.33 -9.31
C GLN A 351 -17.95 17.12 -10.62
N SER A 352 -17.42 18.35 -10.62
CA SER A 352 -17.20 19.09 -11.86
C SER A 352 -16.20 18.36 -12.76
N ARG A 353 -16.22 18.63 -14.07
CA ARG A 353 -15.33 17.99 -15.05
C ARG A 353 -13.85 18.12 -14.67
N GLU A 354 -13.42 19.29 -14.25
CA GLU A 354 -12.03 19.55 -13.84
C GLU A 354 -11.63 18.71 -12.61
N LYS A 355 -12.52 18.64 -11.61
CA LYS A 355 -12.28 17.86 -10.40
C LYS A 355 -12.26 16.36 -10.69
N ALA A 356 -13.22 15.88 -11.49
CA ALA A 356 -13.28 14.50 -11.93
C ALA A 356 -12.02 14.09 -12.71
N ASP A 357 -11.59 14.92 -13.67
CA ASP A 357 -10.38 14.69 -14.46
C ASP A 357 -9.12 14.67 -13.56
N THR A 358 -9.09 15.51 -12.52
CA THR A 358 -7.98 15.54 -11.55
C THR A 358 -7.91 14.23 -10.78
N ILE A 359 -9.03 13.78 -10.18
CA ILE A 359 -9.06 12.53 -9.42
C ILE A 359 -8.69 11.34 -10.31
N LEU A 360 -9.28 11.25 -11.51
CA LEU A 360 -8.98 10.17 -12.46
C LEU A 360 -7.50 10.10 -12.87
N LYS A 361 -6.83 11.25 -13.05
CA LYS A 361 -5.40 11.31 -13.40
C LYS A 361 -4.45 11.13 -12.21
N ARG A 362 -5.00 11.02 -10.99
CA ARG A 362 -4.26 10.87 -9.72
C ARG A 362 -4.60 9.60 -8.96
N THR A 363 -5.52 8.79 -9.48
CA THR A 363 -5.85 7.46 -8.98
C THR A 363 -4.83 6.45 -9.50
N ILE A 364 -4.25 5.65 -8.62
CA ILE A 364 -3.27 4.60 -8.97
C ILE A 364 -3.77 3.23 -8.50
N PHE A 365 -3.52 2.19 -9.29
CA PHE A 365 -3.71 0.82 -8.85
C PHE A 365 -2.55 0.34 -7.96
N GLY A 366 -2.92 -0.29 -6.85
CA GLY A 366 -2.04 -1.04 -5.97
C GLY A 366 -2.85 -2.12 -5.24
N THR A 367 -2.19 -3.16 -4.75
CA THR A 367 -2.89 -4.31 -4.16
C THR A 367 -2.85 -4.36 -2.65
N ASP A 368 -1.79 -3.86 -2.05
CA ASP A 368 -1.41 -4.08 -0.65
C ASP A 368 -1.20 -5.57 -0.33
N PHE A 369 -0.79 -6.38 -1.32
CA PHE A 369 -0.39 -7.76 -1.05
C PHE A 369 0.79 -7.78 -0.06
N CYS A 370 0.94 -8.72 0.85
CA CYS A 370 0.01 -9.76 1.22
C CYS A 370 -0.98 -9.33 2.33
N VAL A 371 -0.93 -8.08 2.80
CA VAL A 371 -1.83 -7.57 3.85
C VAL A 371 -3.29 -7.67 3.40
N ASN A 372 -3.57 -7.46 2.11
CA ASN A 372 -4.90 -7.66 1.54
C ASN A 372 -5.46 -9.09 1.73
N LEU A 373 -4.63 -10.12 1.92
CA LEU A 373 -5.04 -11.51 2.14
C LEU A 373 -5.79 -11.72 3.46
N PHE A 374 -5.75 -10.75 4.38
CA PHE A 374 -6.66 -10.75 5.54
C PHE A 374 -8.13 -10.55 5.13
N LYS A 375 -8.39 -9.93 3.97
CA LYS A 375 -9.73 -9.57 3.48
C LYS A 375 -10.15 -10.45 2.29
N VAL A 376 -9.25 -10.72 1.36
CA VAL A 376 -9.51 -11.52 0.14
C VAL A 376 -8.79 -12.86 0.20
N GLU A 377 -9.11 -13.80 -0.70
CA GLU A 377 -8.55 -15.15 -0.65
C GLU A 377 -7.12 -15.22 -1.20
N SER A 378 -6.88 -14.57 -2.33
CA SER A 378 -5.62 -14.64 -3.07
C SER A 378 -5.31 -13.34 -3.83
N TYR A 379 -4.10 -13.23 -4.36
CA TYR A 379 -3.65 -12.10 -5.16
C TYR A 379 -4.52 -11.95 -6.43
N THR A 380 -4.82 -13.07 -7.10
CA THR A 380 -5.74 -13.12 -8.25
C THR A 380 -7.15 -12.64 -7.90
N SER A 381 -7.69 -13.01 -6.74
CA SER A 381 -9.03 -12.57 -6.33
C SER A 381 -9.11 -11.05 -6.14
N TYR A 382 -8.03 -10.40 -5.69
CA TYR A 382 -7.97 -8.93 -5.60
C TYR A 382 -8.04 -8.28 -6.99
N TYR A 383 -7.30 -8.80 -7.97
CA TYR A 383 -7.35 -8.32 -9.36
C TYR A 383 -8.76 -8.44 -9.93
N ARG A 384 -9.50 -9.48 -9.56
CA ARG A 384 -10.89 -9.66 -9.97
C ARG A 384 -11.82 -8.58 -9.43
N LEU A 385 -11.64 -8.16 -8.18
CA LEU A 385 -12.43 -7.05 -7.62
C LEU A 385 -12.19 -5.75 -8.40
N PHE A 386 -10.93 -5.47 -8.74
CA PHE A 386 -10.58 -4.31 -9.53
C PHE A 386 -11.09 -4.40 -10.98
N GLU A 387 -10.96 -5.57 -11.61
CA GLU A 387 -11.50 -5.84 -12.95
C GLU A 387 -13.01 -5.60 -13.01
N GLN A 388 -13.76 -5.94 -11.97
CA GLN A 388 -15.21 -5.76 -11.90
C GLN A 388 -15.66 -4.34 -11.49
N SER A 389 -14.72 -3.43 -11.22
CA SER A 389 -15.05 -2.05 -10.84
C SER A 389 -15.87 -1.32 -11.95
N PRO A 390 -16.70 -0.33 -11.58
CA PRO A 390 -17.60 0.34 -12.54
C PRO A 390 -16.89 1.33 -13.50
N PHE A 391 -15.57 1.46 -13.40
CA PHE A 391 -14.77 2.28 -14.31
C PHE A 391 -14.78 1.70 -15.72
N SER A 392 -14.59 2.55 -16.72
CA SER A 392 -14.39 2.15 -18.12
C SER A 392 -13.00 1.58 -18.36
N ASP A 393 -12.81 0.87 -19.47
CA ASP A 393 -11.51 0.28 -19.83
C ASP A 393 -10.40 1.34 -19.95
N ALA A 394 -10.72 2.53 -20.45
CA ALA A 394 -9.78 3.64 -20.51
C ALA A 394 -9.42 4.20 -19.13
N GLU A 395 -10.38 4.26 -18.20
CA GLU A 395 -10.11 4.66 -16.81
C GLU A 395 -9.26 3.60 -16.08
N ILE A 396 -9.47 2.30 -16.35
CA ILE A 396 -8.62 1.23 -15.83
C ILE A 396 -7.18 1.36 -16.33
N ASP A 397 -6.99 1.54 -17.65
CA ASP A 397 -5.67 1.74 -18.25
C ASP A 397 -4.94 2.96 -17.66
N LEU A 398 -5.68 4.05 -17.38
CA LEU A 398 -5.14 5.20 -16.66
C LEU A 398 -4.57 4.80 -15.29
N PHE A 399 -5.31 4.00 -14.51
CA PHE A 399 -4.92 3.64 -13.14
C PHE A 399 -3.75 2.66 -13.08
N VAL A 400 -3.62 1.76 -14.06
CA VAL A 400 -2.60 0.70 -14.07
C VAL A 400 -1.39 1.02 -14.94
N GLN A 401 -1.45 2.02 -15.83
CA GLN A 401 -0.32 2.34 -16.71
C GLN A 401 0.01 3.82 -16.70
N THR A 402 -0.90 4.68 -17.16
CA THR A 402 -0.57 6.09 -17.42
C THR A 402 -0.23 6.87 -16.14
N ASN A 403 -1.05 6.74 -15.10
CA ASN A 403 -0.86 7.46 -13.85
C ASN A 403 0.38 6.97 -13.09
N PRO A 404 0.59 5.64 -12.91
CA PRO A 404 1.82 5.12 -12.29
C PRO A 404 3.09 5.54 -13.03
N MET A 405 3.11 5.48 -14.38
CA MET A 405 4.26 5.93 -15.18
C MET A 405 4.61 7.40 -14.90
N LYS A 406 3.59 8.26 -14.82
CA LYS A 406 3.75 9.68 -14.48
C LYS A 406 4.22 9.88 -13.04
N PHE A 407 3.64 9.15 -12.10
CA PHE A 407 4.04 9.18 -10.69
C PHE A 407 5.51 8.74 -10.52
N MET A 408 5.93 7.69 -11.22
CA MET A 408 7.29 7.16 -11.21
C MET A 408 8.28 8.00 -12.04
N GLY A 409 7.80 8.88 -12.92
CA GLY A 409 8.64 9.73 -13.78
C GLY A 409 9.33 8.94 -14.87
N LEU A 410 8.63 7.93 -15.38
CA LEU A 410 9.06 7.09 -16.48
C LEU A 410 8.57 7.69 -17.81
N PRO A 411 9.32 7.51 -18.91
CA PRO A 411 8.90 8.00 -20.22
C PRO A 411 7.64 7.27 -20.68
N GLN A 412 6.64 8.03 -21.14
CA GLN A 412 5.36 7.50 -21.66
C GLN A 412 5.47 6.96 -23.08
#